data_AF-A0AAE0E109-F1
#
_entry.id   AF-A0AAE0E109-F1
#
_cell.length_a   1.000
_cell.length_b   1.000
_cell.length_c   1.000
_cell.angle_alpha   90.00
_cell.angle_beta   90.00
_cell.angle_gamma   90.00
#
_symmetry.space_group_name_H-M   'P 1'
#
loop_
_entity.id
_entity.type
_entity.pdbx_description
1 polymer ?
#
loop_
_entity_poly.entity_id
_entity_poly.type
_entity_poly.pdbx_seq_one_letter_code
_entity_poly.pdbx_strand_id
1 'polypeptide(L)'
;MSLSTLFLSWRGVKSLIQSRGMILLAIPWMILLIVSIGPLIKKNLMDSEQPRRILVDTDVDTDDVFALFYLLKQNKSEFDLQAITINANGWSDGGHAINHIYDILFMMDKDHIPVGVGGEGGILPNGTILPNVGGFLPIIDQGMSTAGGCRYRQAIWVGPNGRQDINSNFGLRKAFLPQGGRKYTPLEQPTAQQVMINAISAGPTTVFLIGSHTNFAIFLMSNPHLKKNVEHIYVMGGAIRSNCSNGTNSTRSESEQCSSIGNLHPKDSNPYAEYNIFSDPFAAYTVLHSGIPVTLIPLDATGTIPVSKDFFIELEKRQNTYEAQYCYQSLKIIRDIGRLINFMRIMTCGTILWSVQHYQ
;
A
#
# COMPACT_ATOMS: atom_id res chain seq x y z
N MET A 1 13.81 -25.21 -25.30
CA MET A 1 14.75 -26.26 -25.79
C MET A 1 15.82 -26.48 -24.74
N SER A 2 16.04 -27.73 -24.32
CA SER A 2 16.92 -28.10 -23.21
C SER A 2 18.41 -27.82 -23.48
N LEU A 3 19.16 -27.40 -22.46
CA LEU A 3 20.62 -27.17 -22.44
C LEU A 3 21.45 -28.38 -22.94
N SER A 4 20.87 -29.60 -22.92
CA SER A 4 21.51 -30.81 -23.43
C SER A 4 21.72 -30.82 -24.96
N THR A 5 20.91 -30.07 -25.73
CA THR A 5 21.07 -29.98 -27.19
C THR A 5 22.23 -29.07 -27.63
N LEU A 6 22.74 -28.17 -26.78
CA LEU A 6 23.86 -27.28 -27.12
C LEU A 6 25.22 -27.99 -27.07
N PHE A 7 25.40 -28.93 -26.15
CA PHE A 7 26.69 -29.61 -25.94
C PHE A 7 27.05 -30.62 -27.04
N LEU A 8 26.05 -31.20 -27.71
CA LEU A 8 26.27 -32.15 -28.82
C LEU A 8 26.78 -31.47 -30.10
N SER A 9 26.55 -30.16 -30.26
CA SER A 9 27.08 -29.38 -31.39
C SER A 9 28.59 -29.11 -31.28
N TRP A 10 29.13 -29.02 -30.06
CA TRP A 10 30.53 -28.62 -29.85
C TRP A 10 31.55 -29.72 -30.22
N ARG A 11 31.18 -31.00 -30.15
CA ARG A 11 32.09 -32.10 -30.56
C ARG A 11 32.31 -32.15 -32.08
N GLY A 12 31.33 -31.73 -32.89
CA GLY A 12 31.48 -31.66 -34.35
C GLY A 12 32.36 -30.50 -34.83
N VAL A 13 32.36 -29.38 -34.10
CA VAL A 13 33.08 -28.16 -34.48
C VAL A 13 34.61 -28.30 -34.34
N LYS A 14 35.10 -29.13 -33.40
CA LYS A 14 36.55 -29.39 -33.26
C LYS A 14 37.17 -30.09 -34.49
N SER A 15 36.39 -30.84 -35.24
CA SER A 15 36.85 -31.56 -36.45
C SER A 15 37.00 -30.64 -37.67
N LEU A 16 36.43 -29.43 -37.65
CA LEU A 16 36.43 -28.51 -38.79
C LEU A 16 37.51 -27.42 -38.70
N ILE A 17 38.11 -27.22 -37.52
CA ILE A 17 39.07 -26.12 -37.23
C ILE A 17 40.53 -26.57 -37.49
N GLN A 18 40.76 -27.38 -38.52
CA GLN A 18 42.12 -27.79 -38.94
C GLN A 18 42.51 -27.30 -40.33
N SER A 19 41.64 -26.56 -41.04
CA SER A 19 41.99 -25.88 -42.29
C SER A 19 42.11 -24.37 -42.06
N ARG A 20 43.30 -23.82 -42.32
CA ARG A 20 43.61 -22.39 -42.16
C ARG A 20 42.73 -21.45 -43.01
N GLY A 21 41.91 -21.98 -43.92
CA GLY A 21 41.01 -21.20 -44.80
C GLY A 21 39.63 -20.89 -44.23
N MET A 22 39.11 -21.68 -43.27
CA MET A 22 37.74 -21.47 -42.75
C MET A 22 37.63 -20.39 -41.68
N ILE A 23 38.73 -20.04 -41.02
CA ILE A 23 38.75 -19.02 -39.95
C ILE A 23 38.44 -17.63 -40.55
N LEU A 24 38.96 -17.32 -41.74
CA LEU A 24 38.72 -16.04 -42.42
C LEU A 24 37.27 -15.86 -42.88
N LEU A 25 36.57 -16.95 -43.20
CA LEU A 25 35.16 -16.92 -43.62
C LEU A 25 34.18 -16.88 -42.44
N ALA A 26 34.60 -17.27 -41.24
CA ALA A 26 33.77 -17.22 -40.03
C ALA A 26 33.79 -15.85 -39.33
N ILE A 27 34.84 -15.04 -39.54
CA ILE A 27 34.99 -13.71 -38.93
C ILE A 27 33.83 -12.76 -39.31
N PRO A 28 33.39 -12.64 -40.58
CA PRO A 28 32.27 -11.78 -40.94
C PRO A 28 30.96 -12.19 -40.25
N TRP A 29 30.71 -13.49 -40.12
CA TRP A 29 29.51 -14.04 -39.47
C TRP A 29 29.51 -13.83 -37.96
N MET A 30 30.67 -13.98 -37.30
CA MET A 30 30.84 -13.67 -35.88
C MET A 30 30.64 -12.18 -35.59
N ILE A 31 31.16 -11.30 -36.46
CA ILE A 31 30.97 -9.85 -36.34
C ILE A 31 29.49 -9.49 -36.54
N LEU A 32 28.81 -10.07 -37.54
CA LEU A 32 27.35 -9.89 -37.75
C LEU A 32 26.52 -10.38 -36.56
N LEU A 33 26.92 -11.49 -35.92
CA LEU A 33 26.25 -12.02 -34.74
C LEU A 33 26.45 -11.11 -33.52
N ILE A 34 27.65 -10.56 -33.33
CA ILE A 34 27.95 -9.59 -32.26
C ILE A 34 27.24 -8.25 -32.52
N VAL A 35 27.14 -7.81 -33.77
CA VAL A 35 26.44 -6.56 -34.14
C VAL A 35 24.92 -6.70 -34.06
N SER A 36 24.36 -7.90 -34.28
CA SER A 36 22.91 -8.15 -34.18
C SER A 36 22.46 -8.50 -32.76
N ILE A 37 23.26 -9.26 -32.01
CA ILE A 37 22.95 -9.68 -30.64
C ILE A 37 23.48 -8.65 -29.62
N GLY A 38 24.56 -7.93 -29.91
CA GLY A 38 25.15 -6.92 -29.04
C GLY A 38 24.16 -5.83 -28.59
N PRO A 39 23.32 -5.26 -29.47
CA PRO A 39 22.25 -4.34 -29.08
C PRO A 39 21.16 -5.00 -28.21
N LEU A 40 20.87 -6.29 -28.42
CA LEU A 40 19.88 -7.05 -27.65
C LEU A 40 20.39 -7.39 -26.24
N ILE A 41 21.67 -7.78 -26.14
CA ILE A 41 22.37 -8.00 -24.86
C ILE A 41 22.59 -6.68 -24.14
N LYS A 42 22.93 -5.60 -24.85
CA LYS A 42 23.08 -4.25 -24.26
C LYS A 42 21.74 -3.68 -23.80
N LYS A 43 20.62 -3.97 -24.49
CA LYS A 43 19.28 -3.61 -24.02
C LYS A 43 18.89 -4.35 -22.73
N ASN A 44 19.26 -5.62 -22.60
CA ASN A 44 19.03 -6.39 -21.37
C ASN A 44 20.02 -6.07 -20.22
N LEU A 45 21.21 -5.54 -20.53
CA LEU A 45 22.22 -5.16 -19.53
C LEU A 45 22.20 -3.67 -19.15
N MET A 46 21.45 -2.84 -19.88
CA MET A 46 21.33 -1.39 -19.64
C MET A 46 19.90 -0.95 -19.32
N ASP A 47 19.05 -1.84 -18.82
CA ASP A 47 18.03 -1.40 -17.88
C ASP A 47 18.79 -0.92 -16.63
N SER A 48 19.18 0.35 -16.62
CA SER A 48 19.39 1.03 -15.34
C SER A 48 18.05 0.88 -14.62
N GLU A 49 17.98 0.07 -13.55
CA GLU A 49 16.75 -0.12 -12.79
C GLU A 49 16.20 1.26 -12.44
N GLN A 50 15.14 1.67 -13.15
CA GLN A 50 14.42 2.88 -12.83
C GLN A 50 13.83 2.66 -11.44
N PRO A 51 13.81 3.69 -10.58
CA PRO A 51 13.28 3.53 -9.24
C PRO A 51 11.84 3.05 -9.32
N ARG A 52 11.48 2.10 -8.45
CA ARG A 52 10.13 1.56 -8.36
C ARG A 52 9.20 2.70 -7.95
N ARG A 53 8.29 3.05 -8.85
CA ARG A 53 7.33 4.13 -8.62
C ARG A 53 6.24 3.61 -7.70
N ILE A 54 6.04 4.28 -6.57
CA ILE A 54 5.07 3.87 -5.55
C ILE A 54 3.94 4.88 -5.46
N LEU A 55 2.71 4.38 -5.36
CA LEU A 55 1.55 5.14 -4.90
C LEU A 55 1.00 4.50 -3.63
N VAL A 56 0.67 5.31 -2.63
CA VAL A 56 0.07 4.83 -1.37
C VAL A 56 -1.35 5.38 -1.24
N ASP A 57 -2.32 4.51 -1.01
CA ASP A 57 -3.68 4.87 -0.57
C ASP A 57 -3.87 4.43 0.88
N THR A 58 -4.21 5.38 1.75
CA THR A 58 -4.12 5.25 3.21
C THR A 58 -5.29 5.93 3.90
N ASP A 59 -5.67 5.49 5.10
CA ASP A 59 -6.59 6.20 5.98
C ASP A 59 -5.87 6.84 7.19
N VAL A 60 -4.56 7.11 7.07
CA VAL A 60 -3.77 8.03 7.94
C VAL A 60 -4.01 7.82 9.43
N ASP A 61 -4.15 6.58 9.86
CA ASP A 61 -4.06 6.24 11.28
C ASP A 61 -2.57 6.16 11.71
N THR A 62 -2.33 5.86 12.97
CA THR A 62 -0.98 5.82 13.54
C THR A 62 -0.07 4.85 12.80
N ASP A 63 -0.55 3.65 12.48
CA ASP A 63 0.23 2.64 11.76
C ASP A 63 0.51 3.06 10.32
N ASP A 64 -0.44 3.74 9.64
CA ASP A 64 -0.19 4.37 8.33
C ASP A 64 0.91 5.43 8.39
N VAL A 65 0.89 6.30 9.41
CA VAL A 65 1.90 7.34 9.58
C VAL A 65 3.29 6.71 9.75
N PHE A 66 3.40 5.63 10.52
CA PHE A 66 4.67 4.93 10.68
C PHE A 66 5.11 4.24 9.39
N ALA A 67 4.16 3.67 8.67
CA ALA A 67 4.36 3.12 7.34
C ALA A 67 4.91 4.17 6.36
N LEU A 68 4.35 5.38 6.38
CA LEU A 68 4.80 6.50 5.56
C LEU A 68 6.19 6.98 5.97
N PHE A 69 6.51 7.09 7.25
CA PHE A 69 7.89 7.40 7.67
C PHE A 69 8.88 6.37 7.15
N TYR A 70 8.53 5.09 7.22
CA TYR A 70 9.38 4.04 6.69
C TYR A 70 9.59 4.20 5.18
N LEU A 71 8.51 4.45 4.40
CA LEU A 71 8.56 4.68 2.95
C LEU A 71 9.38 5.93 2.58
N LEU A 72 9.14 7.05 3.26
CA LEU A 72 9.81 8.33 2.97
C LEU A 72 11.31 8.31 3.29
N LYS A 73 11.76 7.37 4.14
CA LYS A 73 13.17 7.13 4.45
C LYS A 73 13.86 6.14 3.51
N GLN A 74 13.11 5.46 2.63
CA GLN A 74 13.72 4.57 1.65
C GLN A 74 14.58 5.34 0.64
N ASN A 75 15.53 4.64 0.02
CA ASN A 75 16.40 5.22 -0.98
C ASN A 75 15.59 5.59 -2.23
N LYS A 76 15.56 6.89 -2.58
CA LYS A 76 14.83 7.39 -3.75
C LYS A 76 15.30 6.78 -5.08
N SER A 77 16.56 6.35 -5.15
CA SER A 77 17.11 5.66 -6.32
C SER A 77 16.54 4.26 -6.52
N GLU A 78 15.93 3.67 -5.48
CA GLU A 78 15.32 2.33 -5.51
C GLU A 78 13.79 2.42 -5.46
N PHE A 79 13.26 3.31 -4.61
CA PHE A 79 11.82 3.50 -4.38
C PHE A 79 11.45 4.98 -4.47
N ASP A 80 10.63 5.35 -5.44
CA ASP A 80 10.20 6.73 -5.65
C ASP A 80 8.71 6.90 -5.38
N LEU A 81 8.36 7.45 -4.22
CA LEU A 81 6.98 7.72 -3.81
C LEU A 81 6.40 8.86 -4.67
N GLN A 82 5.52 8.48 -5.60
CA GLN A 82 4.93 9.39 -6.59
C GLN A 82 3.74 10.17 -6.04
N ALA A 83 2.97 9.57 -5.14
CA ALA A 83 1.71 10.13 -4.67
C ALA A 83 1.21 9.45 -3.40
N ILE A 84 0.46 10.20 -2.60
CA ILE A 84 -0.30 9.71 -1.46
C ILE A 84 -1.77 10.04 -1.70
N THR A 85 -2.68 9.11 -1.49
CA THR A 85 -4.11 9.34 -1.52
C THR A 85 -4.75 8.91 -0.22
N ILE A 86 -5.77 9.66 0.21
CA ILE A 86 -6.40 9.48 1.51
C ILE A 86 -7.81 8.97 1.32
N ASN A 87 -8.11 7.88 2.02
CA ASN A 87 -9.45 7.36 2.21
C ASN A 87 -10.01 7.88 3.55
N ALA A 88 -11.11 8.61 3.49
CA ALA A 88 -11.79 9.25 4.61
C ALA A 88 -13.12 8.54 4.98
N ASN A 89 -13.31 7.30 4.50
CA ASN A 89 -14.43 6.43 4.88
C ASN A 89 -14.01 5.33 5.88
N GLY A 90 -12.73 5.33 6.27
CA GLY A 90 -12.11 4.44 7.26
C GLY A 90 -11.85 5.17 8.58
N TRP A 91 -10.70 4.94 9.21
CA TRP A 91 -10.43 5.45 10.57
C TRP A 91 -10.18 6.97 10.64
N SER A 92 -10.09 7.68 9.50
CA SER A 92 -9.71 9.10 9.42
C SER A 92 -10.78 10.11 9.03
N ASP A 93 -10.53 11.35 9.47
CA ASP A 93 -11.18 12.57 8.99
C ASP A 93 -10.35 13.22 7.87
N GLY A 94 -10.96 13.52 6.71
CA GLY A 94 -10.22 14.05 5.55
C GLY A 94 -9.48 15.36 5.80
N GLY A 95 -10.03 16.27 6.61
CA GLY A 95 -9.40 17.55 6.92
C GLY A 95 -8.22 17.42 7.86
N HIS A 96 -8.36 16.62 8.92
CA HIS A 96 -7.24 16.28 9.80
C HIS A 96 -6.15 15.51 9.03
N ALA A 97 -6.53 14.45 8.33
CA ALA A 97 -5.62 13.52 7.65
C ALA A 97 -4.77 14.24 6.59
N ILE A 98 -5.37 15.05 5.72
CA ILE A 98 -4.60 15.79 4.70
C ILE A 98 -3.55 16.68 5.33
N ASN A 99 -3.96 17.47 6.32
CA ASN A 99 -3.02 18.35 6.97
C ASN A 99 -1.97 17.57 7.80
N HIS A 100 -2.30 16.38 8.29
CA HIS A 100 -1.35 15.50 8.96
C HIS A 100 -0.24 15.06 8.00
N ILE A 101 -0.63 14.62 6.80
CA ILE A 101 0.32 14.27 5.73
C ILE A 101 1.14 15.50 5.32
N TYR A 102 0.54 16.68 5.17
CA TYR A 102 1.30 17.89 4.83
C TYR A 102 2.36 18.26 5.87
N ASP A 103 2.02 18.19 7.16
CA ASP A 103 2.99 18.50 8.22
C ASP A 103 4.12 17.44 8.25
N ILE A 104 3.82 16.16 7.98
CA ILE A 104 4.83 15.09 7.82
C ILE A 104 5.74 15.35 6.63
N LEU A 105 5.17 15.65 5.46
CA LEU A 105 5.94 15.93 4.25
C LEU A 105 6.82 17.17 4.42
N PHE A 106 6.31 18.20 5.09
CA PHE A 106 7.08 19.42 5.38
C PHE A 106 8.26 19.12 6.29
N MET A 107 8.01 18.38 7.37
CA MET A 107 9.04 17.93 8.32
C MET A 107 10.17 17.14 7.64
N MET A 108 9.85 16.34 6.61
CA MET A 108 10.80 15.46 5.92
C MET A 108 11.39 16.06 4.63
N ASP A 109 11.08 17.32 4.32
CA ASP A 109 11.47 17.99 3.06
C ASP A 109 10.96 17.26 1.80
N LYS A 110 9.69 16.86 1.84
CA LYS A 110 8.99 16.09 0.79
C LYS A 110 7.69 16.75 0.33
N ASP A 111 7.56 18.06 0.50
CA ASP A 111 6.35 18.83 0.16
C ASP A 111 5.92 18.73 -1.31
N HIS A 112 6.84 18.36 -2.20
CA HIS A 112 6.59 18.15 -3.62
C HIS A 112 5.70 16.93 -3.91
N ILE A 113 5.52 16.00 -2.97
CA ILE A 113 4.72 14.80 -3.18
C ILE A 113 3.22 15.18 -3.28
N PRO A 114 2.55 14.88 -4.40
CA PRO A 114 1.11 15.08 -4.55
C PRO A 114 0.33 14.30 -3.49
N VAL A 115 -0.71 14.95 -2.93
CA VAL A 115 -1.62 14.31 -1.99
C VAL A 115 -3.04 14.56 -2.42
N GLY A 116 -3.82 13.49 -2.55
CA GLY A 116 -5.24 13.54 -2.88
C GLY A 116 -6.10 13.07 -1.72
N VAL A 117 -7.32 13.59 -1.58
CA VAL A 117 -8.33 13.04 -0.67
C VAL A 117 -9.53 12.56 -1.48
N GLY A 118 -10.34 11.65 -0.93
CA GLY A 118 -11.64 11.29 -1.51
C GLY A 118 -12.38 12.49 -2.12
N GLY A 119 -13.10 12.26 -3.21
CA GLY A 119 -13.68 13.35 -3.96
C GLY A 119 -15.16 13.60 -3.62
N GLU A 120 -15.63 14.82 -3.91
CA GLU A 120 -16.99 15.32 -3.63
C GLU A 120 -18.07 14.80 -4.60
N GLY A 121 -17.67 14.15 -5.69
CA GLY A 121 -18.59 13.49 -6.62
C GLY A 121 -19.28 12.27 -5.98
N GLY A 122 -20.34 11.78 -6.61
CA GLY A 122 -21.04 10.55 -6.21
C GLY A 122 -21.23 9.55 -7.35
N ILE A 123 -21.79 8.39 -7.02
CA ILE A 123 -22.22 7.38 -7.98
C ILE A 123 -23.74 7.52 -8.15
N LEU A 124 -24.18 7.83 -9.35
CA LEU A 124 -25.60 7.99 -9.64
C LEU A 124 -26.35 6.64 -9.52
N PRO A 125 -27.66 6.63 -9.25
CA PRO A 125 -28.44 5.38 -9.12
C PRO A 125 -28.40 4.46 -10.36
N ASN A 126 -28.06 5.00 -11.53
CA ASN A 126 -27.88 4.25 -12.77
C ASN A 126 -26.46 3.65 -12.91
N GLY A 127 -25.60 3.76 -11.90
CA GLY A 127 -24.22 3.28 -11.90
C GLY A 127 -23.20 4.24 -12.53
N THR A 128 -23.60 5.45 -12.95
CA THR A 128 -22.67 6.42 -13.53
C THR A 128 -21.79 7.01 -12.44
N ILE A 129 -20.47 6.82 -12.56
CA ILE A 129 -19.47 7.40 -11.67
C ILE A 129 -19.16 8.83 -12.16
N LEU A 130 -19.43 9.84 -11.34
CA LEU A 130 -19.11 11.22 -11.66
C LEU A 130 -17.59 11.49 -11.59
N PRO A 131 -17.09 12.59 -12.18
CA PRO A 131 -15.71 13.02 -11.94
C PRO A 131 -15.48 13.30 -10.44
N ASN A 132 -14.23 13.16 -9.98
CA ASN A 132 -13.86 13.53 -8.62
C ASN A 132 -14.70 12.80 -7.56
N VAL A 133 -15.04 11.53 -7.76
CA VAL A 133 -15.66 10.65 -6.76
C VAL A 133 -14.57 10.01 -5.91
N GLY A 134 -14.78 9.79 -4.61
CA GLY A 134 -13.79 9.03 -3.85
C GLY A 134 -14.21 8.66 -2.45
N GLY A 135 -13.21 8.27 -1.68
CA GLY A 135 -13.26 7.62 -0.39
C GLY A 135 -13.77 8.48 0.77
N PHE A 136 -14.78 9.33 0.58
CA PHE A 136 -15.54 9.84 1.73
C PHE A 136 -16.62 8.85 2.19
N LEU A 137 -17.09 7.99 1.28
CA LEU A 137 -18.08 6.96 1.56
C LEU A 137 -17.72 5.65 0.85
N PRO A 138 -18.09 4.48 1.40
CA PRO A 138 -18.02 3.20 0.69
C PRO A 138 -18.85 3.26 -0.60
N ILE A 139 -18.45 2.53 -1.65
CA ILE A 139 -19.12 2.53 -2.97
C ILE A 139 -20.62 2.26 -2.83
N ILE A 140 -21.01 1.33 -1.94
CA ILE A 140 -22.41 0.97 -1.71
C ILE A 140 -23.27 2.09 -1.13
N ASP A 141 -22.63 3.07 -0.47
CA ASP A 141 -23.32 4.18 0.21
C ASP A 141 -23.29 5.47 -0.63
N GLN A 142 -22.66 5.48 -1.81
CA GLN A 142 -22.50 6.67 -2.65
C GLN A 142 -23.77 7.10 -3.42
N GLY A 143 -24.95 6.57 -3.09
CA GLY A 143 -26.20 6.71 -3.85
C GLY A 143 -27.29 7.64 -3.28
N MET A 144 -27.09 8.30 -2.14
CA MET A 144 -28.13 9.14 -1.49
C MET A 144 -27.63 10.57 -1.21
N SER A 145 -27.54 11.38 -2.28
CA SER A 145 -27.19 12.81 -2.26
C SER A 145 -25.74 13.14 -1.83
N THR A 146 -25.09 14.05 -2.57
CA THR A 146 -23.87 14.73 -2.13
C THR A 146 -24.16 15.77 -1.04
N ALA A 147 -25.43 16.11 -0.79
CA ALA A 147 -25.86 17.03 0.27
C ALA A 147 -26.97 16.37 1.12
N GLY A 148 -26.59 15.80 2.26
CA GLY A 148 -27.51 15.16 3.20
C GLY A 148 -26.83 14.12 4.07
N GLY A 149 -27.14 14.11 5.38
CA GLY A 149 -26.46 13.29 6.39
C GLY A 149 -25.00 13.73 6.65
N CYS A 150 -24.53 13.72 7.90
CA CYS A 150 -23.12 14.01 8.18
C CYS A 150 -22.23 12.93 7.55
N ARG A 151 -21.57 13.25 6.43
CA ARG A 151 -20.58 12.40 5.74
C ARG A 151 -19.49 11.85 6.68
N TYR A 152 -19.16 12.62 7.72
CA TYR A 152 -18.18 12.27 8.76
C TYR A 152 -18.62 11.18 9.74
N ARG A 153 -19.91 10.80 9.78
CA ARG A 153 -20.47 10.01 10.90
C ARG A 153 -20.12 8.52 10.83
N GLN A 154 -19.67 8.01 9.69
CA GLN A 154 -19.41 6.58 9.48
C GLN A 154 -17.92 6.19 9.56
N ALA A 155 -17.00 7.14 9.42
CA ALA A 155 -15.56 6.89 9.41
C ALA A 155 -15.03 6.51 10.81
N ILE A 156 -15.34 7.33 11.82
CA ILE A 156 -14.77 7.15 13.17
C ILE A 156 -15.81 6.51 14.08
N TRP A 157 -15.47 5.33 14.62
CA TRP A 157 -16.31 4.65 15.58
C TRP A 157 -16.68 5.56 16.77
N VAL A 158 -17.99 5.70 17.03
CA VAL A 158 -18.55 6.67 17.98
C VAL A 158 -18.31 6.30 19.45
N GLY A 159 -17.94 5.05 19.72
CA GLY A 159 -17.63 4.65 21.08
C GLY A 159 -16.31 5.24 21.61
N PRO A 160 -16.04 5.06 22.91
CA PRO A 160 -15.05 5.84 23.66
C PRO A 160 -13.65 5.81 23.05
N ASN A 161 -13.25 4.67 22.48
CA ASN A 161 -11.88 4.46 22.03
C ASN A 161 -11.59 5.03 20.63
N GLY A 162 -12.56 5.15 19.72
CA GLY A 162 -12.33 5.57 18.33
C GLY A 162 -12.12 7.08 18.23
N ARG A 163 -13.06 7.86 18.78
CA ARG A 163 -12.96 9.32 18.82
C ARG A 163 -11.78 9.80 19.68
N GLN A 164 -11.49 9.12 20.78
CA GLN A 164 -10.36 9.47 21.64
C GLN A 164 -9.02 9.32 20.91
N ASP A 165 -8.89 8.27 20.10
CA ASP A 165 -7.68 7.98 19.33
C ASP A 165 -7.44 9.00 18.22
N ILE A 166 -8.45 9.32 17.43
CA ILE A 166 -8.34 10.38 16.41
C ILE A 166 -8.09 11.76 17.03
N ASN A 167 -8.72 12.07 18.16
CA ASN A 167 -8.46 13.33 18.88
C ASN A 167 -7.03 13.37 19.43
N SER A 168 -6.51 12.23 19.90
CA SER A 168 -5.12 12.08 20.33
C SER A 168 -4.14 12.27 19.17
N ASN A 169 -4.40 11.66 18.01
CA ASN A 169 -3.61 11.86 16.77
C ASN A 169 -3.64 13.32 16.33
N PHE A 170 -4.81 13.95 16.35
CA PHE A 170 -4.96 15.38 16.07
C PHE A 170 -4.14 16.24 17.03
N GLY A 171 -4.22 15.96 18.34
CA GLY A 171 -3.48 16.65 19.38
C GLY A 171 -1.98 16.50 19.22
N LEU A 172 -1.49 15.28 19.00
CA LEU A 172 -0.07 14.99 18.79
C LEU A 172 0.46 15.71 17.56
N ARG A 173 -0.24 15.61 16.42
CA ARG A 173 0.11 16.35 15.20
C ARG A 173 0.29 17.83 15.49
N LYS A 174 -0.68 18.47 16.15
CA LYS A 174 -0.66 19.91 16.44
C LYS A 174 0.43 20.32 17.42
N ALA A 175 0.74 19.47 18.40
CA ALA A 175 1.73 19.77 19.43
C ALA A 175 3.16 19.46 18.97
N PHE A 176 3.32 18.46 18.11
CA PHE A 176 4.63 17.92 17.74
C PHE A 176 5.08 18.33 16.35
N LEU A 177 4.27 18.11 15.31
CA LEU A 177 4.75 18.27 13.93
C LEU A 177 4.87 19.76 13.53
N PRO A 178 5.94 20.16 12.84
CA PRO A 178 6.04 21.51 12.29
C PRO A 178 4.99 21.72 11.21
N GLN A 179 4.33 22.88 11.21
CA GLN A 179 3.28 23.17 10.24
C GLN A 179 3.83 24.02 9.09
N GLY A 180 3.82 23.44 7.89
CA GLY A 180 4.27 24.08 6.67
C GLY A 180 3.27 25.10 6.10
N GLY A 181 3.59 25.62 4.91
CA GLY A 181 2.70 26.53 4.18
C GLY A 181 1.52 25.82 3.50
N ARG A 182 1.67 24.54 3.16
CA ARG A 182 0.64 23.73 2.50
C ARG A 182 -0.48 23.35 3.48
N LYS A 183 -1.73 23.58 3.10
CA LYS A 183 -2.91 23.35 3.96
C LYS A 183 -4.06 22.76 3.16
N TYR A 184 -4.92 22.00 3.85
CA TYR A 184 -6.16 21.50 3.30
C TYR A 184 -7.13 22.64 3.01
N THR A 185 -7.59 22.73 1.76
CA THR A 185 -8.64 23.65 1.33
C THR A 185 -9.73 22.83 0.64
N PRO A 186 -10.93 22.67 1.23
CA PRO A 186 -11.93 21.70 0.76
C PRO A 186 -12.27 21.74 -0.73
N LEU A 187 -12.37 22.93 -1.34
CA LEU A 187 -12.76 23.08 -2.75
C LEU A 187 -11.56 23.14 -3.71
N GLU A 188 -10.34 23.25 -3.19
CA GLU A 188 -9.10 23.34 -3.99
C GLU A 188 -8.22 22.11 -3.81
N GLN A 189 -8.53 21.26 -2.83
CA GLN A 189 -7.76 20.06 -2.55
C GLN A 189 -7.86 19.09 -3.74
N PRO A 190 -6.72 18.64 -4.29
CA PRO A 190 -6.72 17.59 -5.29
C PRO A 190 -7.47 16.35 -4.83
N THR A 191 -8.28 15.78 -5.73
CA THR A 191 -8.98 14.53 -5.43
C THR A 191 -8.06 13.33 -5.56
N ALA A 192 -8.38 12.26 -4.85
CA ALA A 192 -7.68 10.98 -4.93
C ALA A 192 -7.64 10.48 -6.38
N GLN A 193 -8.75 10.62 -7.12
CA GLN A 193 -8.82 10.24 -8.54
C GLN A 193 -7.85 11.06 -9.39
N GLN A 194 -7.83 12.39 -9.23
CA GLN A 194 -6.91 13.25 -9.98
C GLN A 194 -5.45 12.87 -9.73
N VAL A 195 -5.10 12.62 -8.46
CA VAL A 195 -3.74 12.26 -8.05
C VAL A 195 -3.36 10.86 -8.54
N MET A 196 -4.25 9.86 -8.43
CA MET A 196 -4.03 8.52 -8.95
C MET A 196 -3.85 8.51 -10.47
N ILE A 197 -4.73 9.21 -11.21
CA ILE A 197 -4.64 9.31 -12.67
C ILE A 197 -3.30 9.92 -13.08
N ASN A 198 -2.89 11.03 -12.46
CA ASN A 198 -1.63 11.69 -12.78
C ASN A 198 -0.42 10.78 -12.50
N ALA A 199 -0.39 10.13 -11.34
CA ALA A 199 0.72 9.25 -10.97
C ALA A 199 0.82 8.00 -11.85
N ILE A 200 -0.31 7.31 -12.07
CA ILE A 200 -0.35 6.03 -12.78
C ILE A 200 -0.25 6.22 -14.31
N SER A 201 -0.77 7.31 -14.86
CA SER A 201 -0.63 7.60 -16.31
C SER A 201 0.82 7.89 -16.70
N ALA A 202 1.64 8.41 -15.78
CA ALA A 202 3.04 8.74 -16.03
C ALA A 202 3.97 7.52 -16.19
N GLY A 203 3.52 6.30 -15.82
CA GLY A 203 4.30 5.08 -16.03
C GLY A 203 3.90 3.92 -15.12
N PRO A 204 4.61 2.78 -15.25
CA PRO A 204 4.42 1.63 -14.37
C PRO A 204 4.53 2.05 -12.89
N THR A 205 3.59 1.58 -12.06
CA THR A 205 3.44 1.99 -10.66
C THR A 205 3.04 0.80 -9.81
N THR A 206 3.73 0.60 -8.69
CA THR A 206 3.31 -0.30 -7.61
C THR A 206 2.39 0.46 -6.65
N VAL A 207 1.25 -0.14 -6.31
CA VAL A 207 0.23 0.48 -5.47
C VAL A 207 0.17 -0.20 -4.10
N PHE A 208 0.21 0.58 -3.04
CA PHE A 208 0.05 0.14 -1.66
C PHE A 208 -1.32 0.61 -1.18
N LEU A 209 -2.20 -0.33 -0.86
CA LEU A 209 -3.50 -0.06 -0.26
C LEU A 209 -3.42 -0.46 1.22
N ILE A 210 -3.32 0.54 2.09
CA ILE A 210 -3.20 0.37 3.53
C ILE A 210 -4.38 0.95 4.32
N GLY A 211 -5.33 1.59 3.62
CA GLY A 211 -6.68 1.87 4.13
C GLY A 211 -7.75 1.11 3.35
N SER A 212 -9.00 1.57 3.43
CA SER A 212 -10.10 1.04 2.61
C SER A 212 -9.82 1.17 1.10
N HIS A 213 -10.34 0.26 0.29
CA HIS A 213 -10.01 0.16 -1.14
C HIS A 213 -10.83 1.09 -2.06
N THR A 214 -11.73 1.90 -1.50
CA THR A 214 -12.72 2.70 -2.25
C THR A 214 -12.10 3.53 -3.38
N ASN A 215 -11.07 4.33 -3.07
CA ASN A 215 -10.44 5.21 -4.04
C ASN A 215 -9.90 4.42 -5.23
N PHE A 216 -9.20 3.33 -4.96
CA PHE A 216 -8.56 2.53 -5.99
C PHE A 216 -9.56 1.70 -6.80
N ALA A 217 -10.61 1.18 -6.17
CA ALA A 217 -11.69 0.51 -6.88
C ALA A 217 -12.41 1.46 -7.86
N ILE A 218 -12.75 2.67 -7.42
CA ILE A 218 -13.31 3.72 -8.29
C ILE A 218 -12.36 4.05 -9.43
N PHE A 219 -11.05 4.15 -9.16
CA PHE A 219 -10.04 4.37 -10.18
C PHE A 219 -10.05 3.27 -11.24
N LEU A 220 -10.08 2.00 -10.83
CA LEU A 220 -10.13 0.86 -11.75
C LEU A 220 -11.42 0.83 -12.58
N MET A 221 -12.57 1.12 -11.96
CA MET A 221 -13.88 1.17 -12.64
C MET A 221 -13.95 2.31 -13.66
N SER A 222 -13.40 3.47 -13.32
CA SER A 222 -13.48 4.68 -14.16
C SER A 222 -12.37 4.77 -15.20
N ASN A 223 -11.22 4.15 -14.94
CA ASN A 223 -10.01 4.22 -15.77
C ASN A 223 -9.46 2.84 -16.14
N PRO A 224 -10.27 1.93 -16.73
CA PRO A 224 -9.85 0.55 -17.02
C PRO A 224 -8.62 0.47 -17.94
N HIS A 225 -8.40 1.48 -18.79
CA HIS A 225 -7.26 1.58 -19.69
C HIS A 225 -5.92 1.85 -18.98
N LEU A 226 -5.94 2.41 -17.76
CA LEU A 226 -4.74 2.67 -16.94
C LEU A 226 -4.35 1.47 -16.07
N LYS A 227 -5.21 0.44 -15.96
CA LYS A 227 -4.93 -0.80 -15.23
C LYS A 227 -3.58 -1.43 -15.61
N LYS A 228 -3.23 -1.38 -16.90
CA LYS A 228 -1.97 -1.93 -17.45
C LYS A 228 -0.70 -1.25 -16.91
N ASN A 229 -0.82 -0.05 -16.34
CA ASN A 229 0.29 0.67 -15.73
C ASN A 229 0.45 0.32 -14.25
N VAL A 230 -0.42 -0.51 -13.67
CA VAL A 230 -0.29 -0.98 -12.30
C VAL A 230 0.44 -2.32 -12.32
N GLU A 231 1.67 -2.34 -11.84
CA GLU A 231 2.54 -3.53 -11.88
C GLU A 231 2.13 -4.55 -10.82
N HIS A 232 1.85 -4.05 -9.61
CA HIS A 232 1.55 -4.87 -8.46
C HIS A 232 0.74 -4.07 -7.44
N ILE A 233 -0.14 -4.75 -6.72
CA ILE A 233 -0.91 -4.18 -5.60
C ILE A 233 -0.51 -4.90 -4.32
N TYR A 234 -0.05 -4.15 -3.33
CA TYR A 234 0.15 -4.65 -1.97
C TYR A 234 -1.01 -4.16 -1.12
N VAL A 235 -1.76 -5.11 -0.55
CA VAL A 235 -2.94 -4.83 0.25
C VAL A 235 -2.63 -5.19 1.70
N MET A 236 -2.78 -4.25 2.62
CA MET A 236 -3.01 -4.63 4.01
C MET A 236 -4.50 -4.68 4.30
N GLY A 237 -4.95 -5.88 4.63
CA GLY A 237 -6.33 -6.13 4.95
C GLY A 237 -6.65 -7.62 4.94
N GLY A 238 -7.82 -7.94 5.46
CA GLY A 238 -8.32 -9.32 5.54
C GLY A 238 -7.75 -10.14 6.69
N ALA A 239 -8.45 -11.22 7.02
CA ALA A 239 -8.03 -12.25 7.95
C ALA A 239 -8.34 -13.61 7.31
N ILE A 240 -7.32 -14.44 7.11
CA ILE A 240 -7.40 -15.69 6.35
C ILE A 240 -7.32 -16.90 7.28
N ARG A 241 -6.50 -16.83 8.33
CA ARG A 241 -6.16 -17.89 9.31
C ARG A 241 -6.05 -19.29 8.69
N SER A 242 -4.83 -19.65 8.27
CA SER A 242 -4.51 -20.96 7.64
C SER A 242 -4.89 -22.19 8.47
N ASN A 243 -4.95 -22.05 9.79
CA ASN A 243 -5.26 -23.16 10.72
C ASN A 243 -6.76 -23.34 10.99
N CYS A 244 -7.64 -22.56 10.34
CA CYS A 244 -9.09 -22.80 10.34
C CYS A 244 -9.51 -23.89 9.34
N SER A 245 -8.71 -24.94 9.22
CA SER A 245 -9.01 -26.10 8.39
C SER A 245 -9.90 -27.05 9.20
N ASN A 246 -11.07 -27.43 8.65
CA ASN A 246 -11.95 -28.47 9.19
C ASN A 246 -11.14 -29.75 9.45
N GLY A 247 -10.88 -30.04 10.72
CA GLY A 247 -9.76 -30.87 11.13
C GLY A 247 -10.12 -32.19 11.79
N THR A 248 -11.39 -32.56 11.98
CA THR A 248 -11.89 -33.89 12.43
C THR A 248 -11.25 -34.55 13.66
N ASN A 249 -10.24 -33.99 14.34
CA ASN A 249 -9.51 -34.66 15.42
C ASN A 249 -8.85 -33.68 16.42
N SER A 250 -9.49 -32.54 16.72
CA SER A 250 -9.13 -31.71 17.88
C SER A 250 -10.15 -31.87 19.01
N THR A 251 -9.69 -32.30 20.17
CA THR A 251 -10.48 -32.42 21.42
C THR A 251 -10.74 -31.07 22.11
N ARG A 252 -10.31 -29.96 21.52
CA ARG A 252 -10.83 -28.62 21.80
C ARG A 252 -11.83 -28.25 20.71
N SER A 253 -13.01 -27.78 21.11
CA SER A 253 -14.06 -27.20 20.27
C SER A 253 -13.45 -26.37 19.13
N GLU A 254 -13.32 -26.96 17.94
CA GLU A 254 -12.80 -26.29 16.72
C GLU A 254 -13.63 -25.02 16.41
N SER A 255 -14.90 -25.00 16.86
CA SER A 255 -15.81 -23.87 16.78
C SER A 255 -15.42 -22.64 17.62
N GLU A 256 -14.71 -22.78 18.74
CA GLU A 256 -14.24 -21.61 19.51
C GLU A 256 -12.99 -20.99 18.88
N GLN A 257 -12.14 -21.80 18.24
CA GLN A 257 -10.82 -21.38 17.78
C GLN A 257 -10.84 -20.53 16.50
N CYS A 258 -11.92 -20.57 15.73
CA CYS A 258 -12.13 -19.72 14.54
C CYS A 258 -13.30 -18.73 14.69
N SER A 259 -13.88 -18.63 15.88
CA SER A 259 -15.02 -17.75 16.18
C SER A 259 -14.70 -16.26 16.10
N SER A 260 -13.42 -15.86 16.17
CA SER A 260 -12.98 -14.47 16.09
C SER A 260 -11.58 -14.36 15.44
N ILE A 261 -11.56 -13.95 14.17
CA ILE A 261 -10.34 -13.76 13.36
C ILE A 261 -10.16 -12.31 12.90
N GLY A 262 -11.24 -11.53 12.89
CA GLY A 262 -11.29 -10.12 12.51
C GLY A 262 -10.80 -9.15 13.59
N ASN A 263 -10.92 -7.85 13.31
CA ASN A 263 -10.52 -6.77 14.22
C ASN A 263 -11.54 -5.63 14.37
N LEU A 264 -12.79 -5.81 13.92
CA LEU A 264 -13.82 -4.79 14.08
C LEU A 264 -14.15 -4.51 15.55
N HIS A 265 -14.61 -3.27 15.80
CA HIS A 265 -15.10 -2.83 17.11
C HIS A 265 -16.51 -2.26 17.00
N PRO A 266 -17.44 -2.63 17.91
CA PRO A 266 -17.27 -3.65 18.95
C PRO A 266 -17.18 -5.06 18.33
N LYS A 267 -16.45 -5.97 18.99
CA LYS A 267 -16.06 -7.28 18.43
C LYS A 267 -17.23 -8.20 18.06
N ASP A 268 -18.39 -7.95 18.65
CA ASP A 268 -19.66 -8.65 18.42
C ASP A 268 -20.38 -8.20 17.12
N SER A 269 -19.96 -7.10 16.49
CA SER A 269 -20.56 -6.62 15.24
C SER A 269 -20.26 -7.53 14.04
N ASN A 270 -19.01 -7.95 13.89
CA ASN A 270 -18.58 -8.96 12.91
C ASN A 270 -17.22 -9.52 13.34
N PRO A 271 -17.15 -10.77 13.83
CA PRO A 271 -15.93 -11.30 14.40
C PRO A 271 -14.94 -11.85 13.36
N TYR A 272 -15.31 -11.82 12.07
CA TYR A 272 -14.51 -12.40 10.98
C TYR A 272 -13.81 -11.35 10.13
N ALA A 273 -14.43 -10.18 9.99
CA ALA A 273 -13.95 -9.16 9.07
C ALA A 273 -12.78 -8.37 9.63
N GLU A 274 -11.87 -8.03 8.72
CA GLU A 274 -10.83 -7.03 8.96
C GLU A 274 -11.36 -5.65 8.54
N TYR A 275 -10.94 -4.61 9.26
CA TYR A 275 -11.42 -3.23 9.16
C TYR A 275 -11.37 -2.66 7.73
N ASN A 276 -10.22 -2.63 7.08
CA ASN A 276 -10.07 -2.05 5.74
C ASN A 276 -10.97 -2.74 4.70
N ILE A 277 -11.08 -4.06 4.78
CA ILE A 277 -11.98 -4.84 3.92
C ILE A 277 -13.45 -4.60 4.27
N PHE A 278 -13.78 -4.47 5.56
CA PHE A 278 -15.15 -4.24 6.02
C PHE A 278 -15.66 -2.83 5.70
N SER A 279 -14.77 -1.83 5.70
CA SER A 279 -15.11 -0.45 5.36
C SER A 279 -15.65 -0.31 3.95
N ASP A 280 -15.17 -1.10 2.98
CA ASP A 280 -15.79 -1.19 1.66
C ASP A 280 -15.57 -2.58 1.01
N PRO A 281 -16.44 -3.56 1.30
CA PRO A 281 -16.29 -4.92 0.80
C PRO A 281 -16.44 -4.99 -0.73
N PHE A 282 -17.23 -4.09 -1.33
CA PHE A 282 -17.42 -4.04 -2.78
C PHE A 282 -16.16 -3.51 -3.48
N ALA A 283 -15.53 -2.48 -2.93
CA ALA A 283 -14.24 -2.01 -3.40
C ALA A 283 -13.16 -3.08 -3.23
N ALA A 284 -13.12 -3.75 -2.08
CA ALA A 284 -12.18 -4.85 -1.83
C ALA A 284 -12.34 -5.98 -2.85
N TYR A 285 -13.58 -6.41 -3.10
CA TYR A 285 -13.89 -7.38 -4.14
C TYR A 285 -13.38 -6.92 -5.51
N THR A 286 -13.65 -5.67 -5.89
CA THR A 286 -13.24 -5.09 -7.18
C THR A 286 -11.72 -5.09 -7.35
N VAL A 287 -10.96 -4.73 -6.31
CA VAL A 287 -9.49 -4.72 -6.35
C VAL A 287 -8.92 -6.13 -6.44
N LEU A 288 -9.40 -7.06 -5.60
CA LEU A 288 -8.90 -8.44 -5.58
C LEU A 288 -9.23 -9.19 -6.87
N HIS A 289 -10.36 -8.87 -7.52
CA HIS A 289 -10.77 -9.44 -8.81
C HIS A 289 -10.31 -8.59 -10.00
N SER A 290 -9.46 -7.60 -9.78
CA SER A 290 -9.01 -6.72 -10.86
C SER A 290 -8.22 -7.50 -11.91
N GLY A 291 -7.52 -8.58 -11.54
CA GLY A 291 -6.59 -9.31 -12.41
C GLY A 291 -5.20 -8.66 -12.53
N ILE A 292 -4.90 -7.66 -11.69
CA ILE A 292 -3.53 -7.20 -11.41
C ILE A 292 -2.93 -8.15 -10.36
N PRO A 293 -1.62 -8.44 -10.38
CA PRO A 293 -0.96 -9.16 -9.29
C PRO A 293 -1.20 -8.50 -7.94
N VAL A 294 -1.72 -9.25 -6.97
CA VAL A 294 -1.98 -8.79 -5.60
C VAL A 294 -1.20 -9.61 -4.60
N THR A 295 -0.47 -8.93 -3.71
CA THR A 295 0.02 -9.52 -2.46
C THR A 295 -0.87 -9.05 -1.32
N LEU A 296 -1.51 -9.98 -0.64
CA LEU A 296 -2.35 -9.72 0.54
C LEU A 296 -1.50 -9.88 1.81
N ILE A 297 -1.53 -8.88 2.68
CA ILE A 297 -0.88 -8.85 3.99
C ILE A 297 -1.98 -8.85 5.05
N PRO A 298 -2.51 -10.03 5.42
CA PRO A 298 -3.64 -10.13 6.33
C PRO A 298 -3.23 -9.97 7.79
N LEU A 299 -4.24 -9.90 8.66
CA LEU A 299 -4.10 -9.92 10.11
C LEU A 299 -3.25 -11.08 10.65
N ASP A 300 -3.22 -12.20 9.93
CA ASP A 300 -2.39 -13.36 10.24
C ASP A 300 -0.90 -13.06 10.09
N ALA A 301 -0.52 -12.31 9.06
CA ALA A 301 0.86 -11.90 8.84
C ALA A 301 1.23 -10.76 9.79
N THR A 302 0.41 -9.70 9.86
CA THR A 302 0.71 -8.53 10.71
C THR A 302 0.71 -8.88 12.20
N GLY A 303 -0.09 -9.86 12.62
CA GLY A 303 -0.10 -10.37 14.00
C GLY A 303 1.17 -11.10 14.43
N THR A 304 2.06 -11.49 13.50
CA THR A 304 3.34 -12.13 13.84
C THR A 304 4.43 -11.15 14.28
N ILE A 305 4.21 -9.84 14.10
CA ILE A 305 5.21 -8.81 14.39
C ILE A 305 4.66 -7.79 15.40
N PRO A 306 4.48 -8.20 16.67
CA PRO A 306 3.95 -7.33 17.69
C PRO A 306 4.97 -6.27 18.13
N VAL A 307 4.47 -5.09 18.53
CA VAL A 307 5.28 -4.12 19.27
C VAL A 307 5.47 -4.63 20.69
N SER A 308 6.64 -5.22 20.96
CA SER A 308 6.97 -5.77 22.27
C SER A 308 7.30 -4.67 23.28
N LYS A 309 7.22 -5.01 24.57
CA LYS A 309 7.66 -4.12 25.65
C LYS A 309 9.14 -3.74 25.49
N ASP A 310 9.96 -4.71 25.08
CA ASP A 310 11.40 -4.48 24.87
C ASP A 310 11.65 -3.52 23.71
N PHE A 311 10.92 -3.67 22.60
CA PHE A 311 10.96 -2.72 21.49
C PHE A 311 10.58 -1.31 21.96
N PHE A 312 9.49 -1.17 22.73
CA PHE A 312 9.04 0.12 23.24
C PHE A 312 10.11 0.78 24.14
N ILE A 313 10.73 0.00 25.05
CA ILE A 313 11.80 0.49 25.93
C ILE A 313 13.05 0.87 25.12
N GLU A 314 13.41 0.11 24.09
CA GLU A 314 14.55 0.47 23.24
C GLU A 314 14.27 1.71 22.39
N LEU A 315 13.04 1.87 21.88
CA LEU A 315 12.63 3.07 21.16
C LEU A 315 12.68 4.32 22.07
N GLU A 316 12.25 4.20 23.33
CA GLU A 316 12.35 5.26 24.34
C GLU A 316 13.79 5.76 24.52
N LYS A 317 14.75 4.82 24.53
CA LYS A 317 16.18 5.14 24.66
C LYS A 317 16.79 5.68 23.36
N ARG A 318 16.24 5.35 22.20
CA ARG A 318 16.85 5.57 20.87
C ARG A 318 15.98 6.39 19.92
N GLN A 319 15.51 7.54 20.38
CA GLN A 319 14.72 8.50 19.61
C GLN A 319 15.56 9.69 19.10
N ASN A 320 16.64 9.39 18.39
CA ASN A 320 17.61 10.41 17.93
C ASN A 320 17.13 11.22 16.73
N THR A 321 16.05 10.80 16.07
CA THR A 321 15.47 11.51 14.93
C THR A 321 14.06 11.98 15.26
N TYR A 322 13.59 12.99 14.56
CA TYR A 322 12.29 13.61 14.80
C TYR A 322 11.14 12.64 14.54
N GLU A 323 11.26 11.78 13.54
CA GLU A 323 10.29 10.71 13.23
C GLU A 323 10.27 9.67 14.34
N ALA A 324 11.43 9.27 14.88
CA ALA A 324 11.49 8.30 15.98
C ALA A 324 10.87 8.87 17.27
N GLN A 325 11.06 10.16 17.53
CA GLN A 325 10.40 10.86 18.64
C GLN A 325 8.88 10.91 18.44
N TYR A 326 8.41 11.23 17.23
CA TYR A 326 6.98 11.18 16.92
C TYR A 326 6.41 9.78 17.15
N CYS A 327 7.06 8.74 16.60
CA CYS A 327 6.64 7.36 16.77
C CYS A 327 6.55 6.97 18.26
N TYR A 328 7.56 7.32 19.05
CA TYR A 328 7.55 7.05 20.49
C TYR A 328 6.39 7.77 21.20
N GLN A 329 6.16 9.06 20.93
CA GLN A 329 5.07 9.82 21.56
C GLN A 329 3.70 9.25 21.17
N SER A 330 3.50 8.91 19.90
CA SER A 330 2.27 8.27 19.43
C SER A 330 2.03 6.93 20.14
N LEU A 331 3.04 6.05 20.18
CA LEU A 331 2.96 4.76 20.87
C LEU A 331 2.70 4.92 22.38
N LYS A 332 3.31 5.93 23.00
CA LYS A 332 3.11 6.25 24.41
C LYS A 332 1.67 6.68 24.68
N ILE A 333 1.10 7.54 23.85
CA ILE A 333 -0.31 7.96 23.95
C ILE A 333 -1.23 6.75 23.82
N ILE A 334 -1.02 5.89 22.80
CA ILE A 334 -1.82 4.67 22.58
C ILE A 334 -1.74 3.73 23.79
N ARG A 335 -0.56 3.56 24.38
CA ARG A 335 -0.37 2.77 25.60
C ARG A 335 -1.17 3.36 26.77
N ASP A 336 -1.07 4.67 26.98
CA ASP A 336 -1.64 5.37 28.14
C ASP A 336 -3.18 5.48 28.06
N ILE A 337 -3.78 5.52 26.87
CA ILE A 337 -5.25 5.44 26.68
C ILE A 337 -5.81 4.03 26.87
N GLY A 338 -5.00 3.05 27.30
CA GLY A 338 -5.46 1.70 27.65
C GLY A 338 -5.69 0.76 26.46
N ARG A 339 -5.16 1.07 25.27
CA ARG A 339 -5.25 0.20 24.07
C ARG A 339 -4.23 -0.95 24.04
N LEU A 340 -3.61 -1.29 25.18
CA LEU A 340 -2.61 -2.36 25.31
C LEU A 340 -3.05 -3.73 24.72
N ILE A 341 -4.35 -3.98 24.55
CA ILE A 341 -4.87 -5.28 24.09
C ILE A 341 -4.79 -5.46 22.56
N ASN A 342 -4.58 -4.41 21.76
CA ASN A 342 -4.39 -4.52 20.30
C ASN A 342 -3.10 -3.84 19.80
N PHE A 343 -2.11 -3.65 20.68
CA PHE A 343 -0.79 -3.03 20.42
C PHE A 343 0.07 -3.74 19.33
N MET A 344 -0.45 -4.78 18.67
CA MET A 344 0.34 -5.80 17.97
C MET A 344 0.35 -5.74 16.44
N ARG A 345 -0.18 -4.70 15.78
CA ARG A 345 -0.33 -4.75 14.30
C ARG A 345 0.19 -3.52 13.56
N ILE A 346 1.23 -2.90 14.11
CA ILE A 346 1.76 -1.60 13.67
C ILE A 346 2.66 -1.71 12.42
N MET A 347 2.98 -2.92 11.95
CA MET A 347 3.86 -3.09 10.79
C MET A 347 3.12 -3.44 9.51
N THR A 348 2.40 -2.47 9.00
CA THR A 348 1.77 -2.48 7.66
C THR A 348 2.89 -2.41 6.61
N CYS A 349 3.61 -1.28 6.48
CA CYS A 349 4.61 -1.13 5.42
C CYS A 349 5.95 -1.82 5.67
N GLY A 350 6.40 -2.02 6.92
CA GLY A 350 7.64 -2.75 7.19
C GLY A 350 7.58 -4.19 6.65
N THR A 351 6.44 -4.86 6.85
CA THR A 351 6.17 -6.19 6.32
C THR A 351 6.00 -6.16 4.80
N ILE A 352 5.33 -5.13 4.26
CA ILE A 352 5.13 -4.99 2.82
C ILE A 352 6.46 -4.76 2.09
N LEU A 353 7.29 -3.81 2.51
CA LEU A 353 8.57 -3.51 1.86
C LEU A 353 9.60 -4.61 2.06
N TRP A 354 9.61 -5.26 3.23
CA TRP A 354 10.39 -6.48 3.39
C TRP A 354 9.98 -7.54 2.38
N SER A 355 8.67 -7.71 2.12
CA SER A 355 8.17 -8.61 1.07
C SER A 355 8.58 -8.15 -0.34
N VAL A 356 8.51 -6.86 -0.64
CA VAL A 356 8.93 -6.28 -1.94
C VAL A 356 10.43 -6.49 -2.20
N GLN A 357 11.26 -6.45 -1.16
CA GLN A 357 12.72 -6.61 -1.23
C GLN A 357 13.18 -8.08 -1.23
N HIS A 358 12.42 -9.00 -0.63
CA HIS A 358 12.87 -10.38 -0.39
C HIS A 358 12.03 -11.45 -1.12
N TYR A 359 10.88 -11.10 -1.68
CA TYR A 359 10.04 -11.99 -2.50
C TYR A 359 9.96 -11.48 -3.95
N GLN A 360 11.11 -11.50 -4.63
CA GLN A 360 11.26 -11.57 -6.08
C GLN A 360 12.40 -12.55 -6.38
#